data_AF-X1B3U8-F1
#
_entry.id   AF-X1B3U8-F1
#
_cell.length_a   1.000
_cell.length_b   1.000
_cell.length_c   1.000
_cell.angle_alpha   90.00
_cell.angle_beta   90.00
_cell.angle_gamma   90.00
#
_symmetry.space_group_name_H-M   'P 1'
#
loop_
_entity.id
_entity.type
_entity.pdbx_description
1 polymer ?
#
loop_
_entity_poly.entity_id
_entity_poly.type
_entity_poly.pdbx_seq_one_letter_code
_entity_poly.pdbx_strand_id
1 'polypeptide(L)' 'AWQEPGEKYFQVRTKDNKLFQLCYNEVEKEWSLTALVRD' A
#
# COMPACT_ATOMS: atom_id res chain seq x y z
N ALA A 1 18.75 5.69 -16.59
CA ALA A 1 17.49 6.43 -16.37
C ALA A 1 16.89 5.92 -15.06
N TRP A 2 16.38 6.79 -14.19
CA TRP A 2 15.66 6.33 -12.99
C TRP A 2 14.37 5.64 -13.44
N GLN A 3 14.16 4.39 -13.02
CA GLN A 3 12.87 3.73 -13.15
C GLN A 3 12.09 4.00 -11.88
N GLU A 4 10.90 4.57 -12.00
CA GLU A 4 9.98 4.63 -10.87
C GLU A 4 9.73 3.19 -10.39
N PRO A 5 9.71 2.95 -9.08
CA PRO A 5 9.31 1.65 -8.56
C PRO A 5 7.89 1.41 -9.05
N GLY A 6 7.65 0.31 -9.77
CA GLY A 6 6.33 0.00 -10.35
C GLY A 6 5.20 -0.17 -9.34
N GLU A 7 5.49 0.07 -8.06
CA GLU A 7 4.58 -0.02 -6.92
C GLU A 7 4.68 1.25 -6.06
N LYS A 8 3.51 1.79 -5.71
CA LYS A 8 3.38 2.94 -4.80
C LYS A 8 2.76 2.49 -3.49
N TYR A 9 3.51 2.63 -2.40
CA TYR A 9 3.10 2.21 -1.07
C TYR A 9 2.62 3.38 -0.21
N PHE A 10 1.50 3.18 0.47
CA PHE A 10 0.89 4.13 1.39
C PHE A 10 0.56 3.43 2.71
N GLN A 11 0.79 4.12 3.83
CA GLN A 11 0.27 3.67 5.11
C GLN A 11 -1.06 4.38 5.36
N VAL A 12 -2.13 3.60 5.54
CA VAL A 12 -3.47 4.12 5.78
C VAL A 12 -3.99 3.64 7.13
N ARG A 13 -4.90 4.42 7.72
CA ARG A 13 -5.59 4.07 8.95
C ARG A 13 -7.09 4.22 8.77
N THR A 14 -7.83 3.29 9.36
CA THR A 14 -9.30 3.38 9.45
C THR A 14 -9.72 4.33 10.57
N LYS A 15 -11.02 4.63 10.64
CA LYS A 15 -11.60 5.46 11.72
C LYS A 15 -11.41 4.83 13.11
N ASP A 16 -11.43 3.51 13.21
CA ASP A 16 -11.12 2.74 14.42
C ASP A 16 -9.60 2.55 14.64
N ASN A 17 -8.76 3.31 13.94
CA ASN A 17 -7.31 3.38 14.09
C ASN A 17 -6.57 2.06 13.80
N LYS A 18 -7.17 1.15 13.02
CA LYS A 18 -6.46 -0.02 12.48
C LYS A 18 -5.54 0.42 11.36
N LEU A 19 -4.33 -0.13 11.33
CA LEU A 19 -3.29 0.19 10.35
C LEU A 19 -3.26 -0.82 9.22
N PHE A 20 -3.11 -0.30 8.00
CA PHE A 20 -2.95 -1.09 6.79
C PHE A 20 -1.86 -0.49 5.91
N GLN A 21 -1.30 -1.32 5.06
CA GLN A 21 -0.50 -0.92 3.92
C GLN A 21 -1.37 -1.02 2.66
N LEU A 22 -1.47 0.07 1.93
CA LEU A 22 -2.13 0.15 0.63
C LEU A 22 -1.03 0.23 -0.43
N CYS A 23 -1.05 -0.67 -1.40
CA CYS A 23 -0.14 -0.64 -2.54
C CYS A 23 -0.93 -0.42 -3.84
N TYR A 24 -0.42 0.47 -4.70
CA TYR A 24 -0.85 0.59 -6.08
C TYR A 24 0.22 0.04 -6.99
N ASN A 25 -0.08 -1.06 -7.69
CA ASN A 25 0.78 -1.62 -8.73
C ASN A 25 0.48 -0.89 -10.05
N GLU A 26 1.42 -0.11 -10.56
CA GLU A 26 1.25 0.68 -11.79
C GLU A 26 1.31 -0.19 -13.06
N VAL A 27 2.00 -1.33 -12.98
CA VAL A 27 2.13 -2.29 -14.09
C VAL A 27 0.80 -3.01 -14.30
N GLU A 28 0.21 -3.51 -13.22
CA GLU A 28 -1.06 -4.26 -13.25
C GLU A 28 -2.28 -3.34 -13.18
N LYS A 29 -2.09 -2.08 -12.76
CA LYS A 29 -3.14 -1.08 -12.50
C LYS A 29 -4.12 -1.51 -11.41
N GLU A 30 -3.61 -2.22 -10.41
CA GLU A 30 -4.40 -2.80 -9.33
C GLU A 30 -4.02 -2.23 -7.96
N TRP A 31 -4.99 -2.32 -7.04
CA TRP A 31 -4.82 -1.94 -5.65
C TRP A 31 -4.79 -3.19 -4.78
N SER A 32 -3.86 -3.25 -3.83
CA SER A 32 -3.83 -4.28 -2.80
C SER A 32 -3.78 -3.65 -1.40
N LEU A 33 -4.43 -4.32 -0.44
CA LEU A 33 -4.53 -3.87 0.93
C LEU A 33 -4.09 -4.98 1.88
N THR A 34 -3.10 -4.71 2.72
CA THR A 34 -2.55 -5.67 3.69
C THR A 34 -2.68 -5.10 5.11
N ALA A 35 -3.21 -5.90 6.04
CA ALA A 35 -3.29 -5.52 7.44
C ALA A 35 -1.90 -5.48 8.08
N LEU A 36 -1.58 -4.40 8.79
CA LEU A 36 -0.36 -4.29 9.57
C LEU A 36 -0.65 -4.76 11.00
N VAL A 37 -0.49 -6.06 11.24
CA VAL A 37 -0.53 -6.61 12.59
C VAL A 37 0.79 -6.25 13.28
N ARG A 38 0.72 -5.56 14.42
CA ARG A 38 1.88 -5.33 15.28
C ARG A 38 1.92 -6.48 16.28
N ASP A 39 3.00 -7.27 16.24
CA ASP A 39 3.33 -8.26 17.27
C ASP A 39 3.70 -7.59 18.60
#